data_AF-A0A535QD84-F1
#
_entry.id   AF-A0A535QD84-F1
#
_cell.length_a   1.000
_cell.length_b   1.000
_cell.length_c   1.000
_cell.angle_alpha   90.00
_cell.angle_beta   90.00
_cell.angle_gamma   90.00
#
_symmetry.space_group_name_H-M   'P 1'
#
loop_
_entity.id
_entity.type
_entity.pdbx_description
1 polymer ?
#
loop_
_entity_poly.entity_id
_entity_poly.type
_entity_poly.pdbx_seq_one_letter_code
_entity_poly.pdbx_strand_id
1 'polypeptide(L)'
;MHRGDHGFVIQVAIFAFGIGAGLLSLVYVNARLFGRTKNAPPAAPRTLAMMIATGLGFHNLSEGLAIGQSAATGAIAFAIVLVIGFALHNVTEGFGIAAPLAMETTMPSWGFLALAGLVGGGPTFLGTVIGYVFTSTYIYVLFLALAAGALLYVINEMFHIGRRLNSPVAMAWGLLAGFLLGYATDLFLTYIAA
;
A
#
# COMPACT_ATOMS: atom_id res chain seq x y z
N MET A 1 13.89 11.94 34.58
CA MET A 1 12.74 11.70 33.68
C MET A 1 12.91 12.41 32.31
N HIS A 2 14.04 12.26 31.60
CA HIS A 2 14.31 13.00 30.33
C HIS A 2 14.71 12.11 29.13
N ARG A 3 14.71 10.78 29.25
CA ARG A 3 14.99 9.89 28.10
C ARG A 3 13.79 9.65 27.18
N GLY A 4 12.56 9.98 27.60
CA GLY A 4 11.34 9.78 26.81
C GLY A 4 11.17 10.80 25.67
N ASP A 5 11.55 12.05 25.90
CA ASP A 5 11.24 13.16 24.99
C ASP A 5 12.05 13.08 23.69
N HIS A 6 13.33 12.69 23.77
CA HIS A 6 14.19 12.55 22.59
C HIS A 6 13.76 11.39 21.68
N GLY A 7 13.34 10.27 22.25
CA GLY A 7 12.87 9.11 21.47
C GLY A 7 11.60 9.44 20.68
N PHE A 8 10.66 10.14 21.31
CA PHE A 8 9.44 10.61 20.67
C PHE A 8 9.74 11.60 19.53
N VAL A 9 10.58 12.61 19.78
CA VAL A 9 10.96 13.60 18.74
C VAL A 9 11.62 12.93 17.53
N ILE A 10 12.49 11.94 17.76
CA ILE A 10 13.11 11.17 16.67
C ILE A 10 12.06 10.39 15.88
N GLN A 11 11.12 9.73 16.55
CA GLN A 11 10.04 9.00 15.87
C GLN A 11 9.15 9.92 15.05
N VAL A 12 8.80 11.11 15.57
CA VAL A 12 8.03 12.12 14.83
C VAL A 12 8.81 12.59 13.58
N ALA A 13 10.11 12.85 13.72
CA ALA A 13 10.95 13.25 12.59
C ALA A 13 11.03 12.15 11.53
N ILE A 14 11.20 10.89 11.95
CA ILE A 14 11.21 9.72 11.06
C ILE A 14 9.86 9.55 10.37
N PHE A 15 8.75 9.73 11.09
CA PHE A 15 7.41 9.63 10.54
C PHE A 15 7.15 10.71 9.48
N ALA A 16 7.45 11.98 9.79
CA ALA A 16 7.28 13.09 8.85
C ALA A 16 8.15 12.89 7.60
N PHE A 17 9.42 12.50 7.79
CA PHE A 17 10.31 12.16 6.69
C PHE A 17 9.79 10.99 5.87
N GLY A 18 9.33 9.91 6.51
CA GLY A 18 8.84 8.70 5.87
C GLY A 18 7.62 8.97 4.99
N ILE A 19 6.64 9.75 5.45
CA ILE A 19 5.49 10.14 4.62
C ILE A 19 5.96 10.90 3.38
N GLY A 20 6.81 11.91 3.56
CA GLY A 20 7.33 12.71 2.46
C GLY A 20 8.13 11.87 1.48
N ALA A 21 9.04 11.04 1.97
CA ALA A 21 9.86 10.15 1.17
C ALA A 21 9.02 9.10 0.42
N GLY A 22 8.01 8.52 1.06
CA GLY A 22 7.11 7.54 0.44
C GLY A 22 6.34 8.13 -0.73
N LEU A 23 5.74 9.30 -0.52
CA LEU A 23 5.00 10.01 -1.57
C LEU A 23 5.93 10.49 -2.70
N LEU A 24 6.98 11.22 -2.35
CA LEU A 24 7.87 11.83 -3.34
C LEU A 24 8.64 10.79 -4.14
N SER A 25 9.11 9.70 -3.49
CA SER A 25 9.81 8.63 -4.19
C SER A 25 8.93 8.04 -5.29
N LEU A 26 7.65 7.76 -5.04
CA LEU A 26 6.74 7.27 -6.07
C LEU A 26 6.50 8.29 -7.18
N VAL A 27 6.35 9.58 -6.85
CA VAL A 27 6.20 10.63 -7.87
C VAL A 27 7.42 10.66 -8.79
N TYR A 28 8.64 10.65 -8.23
CA TYR A 28 9.88 10.70 -9.01
C TYR A 28 10.18 9.38 -9.74
N VAL A 29 9.98 8.23 -9.09
CA VAL A 29 10.16 6.90 -9.68
C VAL A 29 9.19 6.72 -10.84
N ASN A 30 7.90 7.01 -10.66
CA ASN A 30 6.93 6.89 -11.74
C ASN A 30 7.17 7.93 -12.85
N ALA A 31 7.57 9.16 -12.52
CA ALA A 31 7.95 10.14 -13.54
C ALA A 31 9.16 9.68 -14.36
N ARG A 32 10.13 9.02 -13.73
CA ARG A 32 11.35 8.52 -14.39
C ARG A 32 11.12 7.24 -15.18
N LEU A 33 10.40 6.26 -14.61
CA LEU A 33 10.09 4.97 -15.24
C LEU A 33 9.11 5.13 -16.40
N PHE A 34 8.12 6.01 -16.26
CA PHE A 34 7.05 6.19 -17.24
C PHE A 34 7.10 7.52 -17.98
N GLY A 35 8.17 8.29 -17.83
CA GLY A 35 8.50 9.45 -18.67
C GLY A 35 7.46 10.58 -18.65
N ARG A 36 6.91 10.92 -17.47
CA ARG A 36 5.80 11.88 -17.37
C ARG A 36 6.30 13.32 -17.31
N THR A 37 6.11 14.07 -18.40
CA THR A 37 6.28 15.54 -18.42
C THR A 37 4.98 16.24 -18.01
N LYS A 38 5.07 17.54 -17.68
CA LYS A 38 3.94 18.36 -17.21
C LYS A 38 2.75 18.40 -18.20
N ASN A 39 2.98 18.11 -19.47
CA ASN A 39 1.99 18.10 -20.55
C ASN A 39 1.73 16.70 -21.14
N ALA A 40 2.21 15.64 -20.49
CA ALA A 40 2.00 14.29 -21.00
C ALA A 40 0.49 13.95 -21.02
N PRO A 41 -0.01 13.29 -22.07
CA PRO A 41 -1.38 12.78 -22.09
C PRO A 41 -1.61 11.83 -20.90
N PRO A 42 -2.89 11.55 -20.55
CA PRO A 42 -3.20 10.53 -19.53
C PRO A 42 -2.46 9.23 -19.84
N ALA A 43 -1.90 8.60 -18.79
CA ALA A 43 -1.16 7.37 -18.95
C ALA A 43 -2.03 6.30 -19.63
N ALA A 44 -1.42 5.50 -20.51
CA ALA A 44 -2.08 4.34 -21.07
C ALA A 44 -2.54 3.41 -19.93
N PRO A 45 -3.68 2.71 -20.07
CA PRO A 45 -4.22 1.84 -19.03
C PRO A 45 -3.21 0.88 -18.40
N ARG A 46 -2.42 0.17 -19.21
CA ARG A 46 -1.34 -0.71 -18.71
C ARG A 46 -0.26 0.01 -17.93
N THR A 47 0.14 1.20 -18.39
CA THR A 47 1.10 2.04 -17.67
C THR A 47 0.54 2.45 -16.31
N LEU A 48 -0.71 2.90 -16.28
CA LEU A 48 -1.39 3.29 -15.05
C LEU A 48 -1.56 2.10 -14.08
N ALA A 49 -1.92 0.93 -14.59
CA ALA A 49 -1.95 -0.31 -13.81
C ALA A 49 -0.59 -0.63 -13.18
N MET A 50 0.51 -0.48 -13.90
CA MET A 50 1.86 -0.71 -13.37
C MET A 50 2.31 0.40 -12.39
N MET A 51 1.89 1.64 -12.57
CA MET A 51 2.13 2.72 -11.61
C MET A 51 1.40 2.45 -10.29
N ILE A 52 0.15 1.96 -10.36
CA ILE A 52 -0.62 1.54 -9.18
C ILE A 52 0.02 0.32 -8.54
N ALA A 53 0.34 -0.73 -9.31
CA ALA A 53 1.01 -1.92 -8.81
C ALA A 53 2.34 -1.58 -8.12
N THR A 54 3.12 -0.66 -8.68
CA THR A 54 4.37 -0.21 -8.06
C THR A 54 4.09 0.49 -6.72
N GLY A 55 3.15 1.43 -6.68
CA GLY A 55 2.77 2.13 -5.45
C GLY A 55 2.26 1.20 -4.35
N LEU A 56 1.39 0.24 -4.72
CA LEU A 56 0.92 -0.82 -3.82
C LEU A 56 2.07 -1.73 -3.37
N GLY A 57 3.00 -2.08 -4.25
CA GLY A 57 4.21 -2.81 -3.89
C GLY A 57 5.02 -2.12 -2.79
N PHE A 58 5.19 -0.79 -2.87
CA PHE A 58 5.86 -0.05 -1.80
C PHE A 58 5.09 -0.05 -0.48
N HIS A 59 3.76 -0.01 -0.53
CA HIS A 59 2.91 -0.17 0.66
C HIS A 59 3.05 -1.57 1.27
N ASN A 60 2.92 -2.60 0.43
CA ASN A 60 2.96 -4.02 0.77
C ASN A 60 4.30 -4.48 1.34
N LEU A 61 5.40 -3.78 1.02
CA LEU A 61 6.68 -3.95 1.70
C LEU A 61 6.57 -3.72 3.22
N SER A 62 5.81 -2.71 3.65
CA SER A 62 5.63 -2.40 5.07
C SER A 62 4.73 -3.43 5.79
N GLU A 63 3.72 -3.96 5.10
CA GLU A 63 2.89 -5.06 5.58
C GLU A 63 3.73 -6.30 5.86
N GLY A 64 4.59 -6.64 4.89
CA GLY A 64 5.56 -7.72 5.04
C GLY A 64 6.44 -7.50 6.26
N LEU A 65 7.00 -6.30 6.42
CA LEU A 65 7.85 -5.97 7.56
C LEU A 65 7.11 -6.14 8.90
N ALA A 66 5.83 -5.77 8.98
CA ALA A 66 5.00 -6.00 10.16
C ALA A 66 4.79 -7.49 10.46
N ILE A 67 4.53 -8.31 9.43
CA ILE A 67 4.45 -9.78 9.57
C ILE A 67 5.78 -10.33 10.11
N GLY A 68 6.89 -9.97 9.46
CA GLY A 68 8.23 -10.44 9.80
C GLY A 68 8.63 -10.11 11.24
N GLN A 69 8.44 -8.86 11.67
CA GLN A 69 8.77 -8.44 13.04
C GLN A 69 7.88 -9.11 14.09
N SER A 70 6.59 -9.31 13.78
CA SER A 70 5.67 -10.05 14.66
C SER A 70 6.13 -11.49 14.85
N ALA A 71 6.55 -12.15 13.77
CA ALA A 71 7.08 -13.51 13.84
C ALA A 71 8.41 -13.57 14.61
N ALA A 72 9.34 -12.64 14.36
CA ALA A 72 10.65 -12.60 15.02
C ALA A 72 10.57 -12.35 16.53
N THR A 73 9.54 -11.66 16.99
CA THR A 73 9.29 -11.38 18.42
C THR A 73 8.50 -12.50 19.11
N GLY A 74 8.17 -13.59 18.41
CA GLY A 74 7.41 -14.72 18.95
C GLY A 74 5.89 -14.51 18.99
N ALA A 75 5.38 -13.39 18.48
CA ALA A 75 3.96 -13.10 18.39
C ALA A 75 3.29 -13.84 17.20
N ILE A 76 3.43 -15.17 17.16
CA ILE A 76 3.03 -16.00 16.01
C ILE A 76 1.52 -15.92 15.74
N ALA A 77 0.68 -15.93 16.77
CA ALA A 77 -0.77 -15.79 16.60
C ALA A 77 -1.13 -14.46 15.91
N PHE A 78 -0.50 -13.36 16.32
CA PHE A 78 -0.70 -12.05 15.71
C PHE A 78 -0.15 -12.01 14.26
N ALA A 79 1.02 -12.60 14.02
CA ALA A 79 1.56 -12.71 12.67
C ALA A 79 0.62 -13.45 11.71
N ILE A 80 -0.05 -14.52 12.17
CA ILE A 80 -1.06 -15.25 11.38
C ILE A 80 -2.27 -14.36 11.06
N VAL A 81 -2.76 -13.59 12.04
CA VAL A 81 -3.86 -12.63 11.82
C VAL A 81 -3.46 -11.60 10.75
N LEU A 82 -2.24 -11.06 10.83
CA LEU A 82 -1.71 -10.14 9.81
C LEU A 82 -1.61 -10.78 8.43
N VAL A 83 -1.10 -12.02 8.33
CA VAL A 83 -1.01 -12.73 7.05
C VAL A 83 -2.38 -12.90 6.41
N ILE A 84 -3.38 -13.33 7.17
CA ILE A 84 -4.74 -13.51 6.65
C ILE A 84 -5.36 -12.15 6.28
N GLY A 85 -5.24 -11.16 7.17
CA GLY A 85 -5.79 -9.82 6.96
C GLY A 85 -5.20 -9.14 5.72
N PHE A 86 -3.87 -9.10 5.60
CA PHE A 86 -3.19 -8.52 4.43
C PHE A 86 -3.41 -9.34 3.17
N ALA A 87 -3.49 -10.68 3.24
CA ALA A 87 -3.84 -11.47 2.06
C ALA A 87 -5.23 -11.10 1.51
N LEU A 88 -6.23 -10.96 2.39
CA LEU A 88 -7.56 -10.52 1.98
C LEU A 88 -7.55 -9.07 1.46
N HIS A 89 -6.81 -8.18 2.12
CA HIS A 89 -6.63 -6.80 1.69
C HIS A 89 -6.01 -6.73 0.28
N ASN A 90 -4.93 -7.45 0.03
CA ASN A 90 -4.16 -7.40 -1.21
C ASN A 90 -4.93 -7.99 -2.39
N VAL A 91 -5.85 -8.94 -2.15
CA VAL A 91 -6.83 -9.36 -3.17
C VAL A 91 -7.68 -8.17 -3.63
N THR A 92 -8.12 -7.31 -2.70
CA THR A 92 -8.91 -6.12 -3.06
C THR A 92 -8.07 -5.03 -3.73
N GLU A 93 -6.79 -4.88 -3.37
CA GLU A 93 -5.85 -3.99 -4.07
C GLU A 93 -5.64 -4.40 -5.53
N GLY A 94 -5.70 -5.71 -5.81
CA GLY A 94 -5.66 -6.25 -7.16
C GLY A 94 -6.74 -5.69 -8.08
N PHE A 95 -7.93 -5.34 -7.54
CA PHE A 95 -8.96 -4.63 -8.30
C PHE A 95 -8.51 -3.22 -8.69
N GLY A 96 -7.76 -2.54 -7.84
CA GLY A 96 -7.17 -1.23 -8.15
C GLY A 96 -6.15 -1.32 -9.29
N ILE A 97 -5.32 -2.37 -9.31
CA ILE A 97 -4.38 -2.64 -10.41
C ILE A 97 -5.12 -2.98 -11.71
N ALA A 98 -6.20 -3.77 -11.62
CA ALA A 98 -6.96 -4.21 -12.79
C ALA A 98 -7.91 -3.12 -13.34
N ALA A 99 -8.35 -2.16 -12.52
CA ALA A 99 -9.34 -1.16 -12.89
C ALA A 99 -8.98 -0.34 -14.14
N PRO A 100 -7.74 0.19 -14.32
CA PRO A 100 -7.34 0.83 -15.57
C PRO A 100 -7.55 -0.06 -16.80
N LEU A 101 -7.25 -1.36 -16.68
CA LEU A 101 -7.26 -2.31 -17.80
C LEU A 101 -8.68 -2.50 -18.37
N ALA A 102 -9.72 -2.26 -17.57
CA ALA A 102 -11.11 -2.26 -18.04
C ALA A 102 -11.42 -1.15 -19.05
N MET A 103 -10.52 -0.16 -19.21
CA MET A 103 -10.61 0.88 -20.23
C MET A 103 -10.02 0.45 -21.58
N GLU A 104 -9.34 -0.70 -21.66
CA GLU A 104 -8.83 -1.25 -22.92
C GLU A 104 -9.88 -2.09 -23.64
N THR A 105 -9.80 -2.12 -24.97
CA THR A 105 -10.65 -3.00 -25.81
C THR A 105 -10.14 -4.43 -25.89
N THR A 106 -8.88 -4.67 -25.54
CA THR A 106 -8.25 -5.99 -25.59
C THR A 106 -7.95 -6.49 -24.18
N MET A 107 -8.11 -7.79 -23.96
CA MET A 107 -7.80 -8.38 -22.66
C MET A 107 -6.29 -8.33 -22.37
N PRO A 108 -5.88 -8.06 -21.12
CA PRO A 108 -4.50 -8.19 -20.71
C PRO A 108 -4.05 -9.66 -20.80
N SER A 109 -2.77 -9.87 -21.14
CA SER A 109 -2.21 -11.22 -21.15
C SER A 109 -1.98 -11.71 -19.72
N TRP A 110 -2.03 -13.03 -19.53
CA TRP A 110 -1.71 -13.65 -18.23
C TRP A 110 -0.30 -13.28 -17.75
N GLY A 111 0.67 -13.15 -18.65
CA GLY A 111 2.02 -12.71 -18.30
C GLY A 111 2.07 -11.28 -17.75
N PHE A 112 1.27 -10.37 -18.31
CA PHE A 112 1.14 -9.02 -17.77
C PHE A 112 0.48 -9.02 -16.39
N LEU A 113 -0.61 -9.78 -16.22
CA LEU A 113 -1.30 -9.88 -14.92
C LEU A 113 -0.39 -10.49 -13.85
N ALA A 114 0.37 -11.53 -14.19
CA ALA A 114 1.34 -12.14 -13.29
C ALA A 114 2.46 -11.16 -12.91
N LEU A 115 2.97 -10.38 -13.85
CA LEU A 115 3.97 -9.35 -13.58
C LEU A 115 3.39 -8.24 -12.68
N ALA A 116 2.20 -7.74 -12.98
CA ALA A 116 1.55 -6.71 -12.18
C ALA A 116 1.28 -7.20 -10.75
N GLY A 117 0.80 -8.44 -10.60
CA GLY A 117 0.62 -9.08 -9.30
C GLY A 117 1.94 -9.29 -8.56
N LEU A 118 3.02 -9.67 -9.25
CA LEU A 118 4.35 -9.80 -8.64
C LEU A 118 4.91 -8.45 -8.20
N VAL A 119 4.71 -7.38 -8.97
CA VAL A 119 5.15 -6.03 -8.59
C VAL A 119 4.33 -5.51 -7.41
N GLY A 120 3.02 -5.75 -7.39
CA GLY A 120 2.14 -5.35 -6.29
C GLY A 120 2.33 -6.15 -5.00
N GLY A 121 2.48 -7.47 -5.08
CA GLY A 121 2.50 -8.36 -3.90
C GLY A 121 3.87 -8.94 -3.54
N GLY A 122 4.80 -9.04 -4.49
CA GLY A 122 6.15 -9.56 -4.25
C GLY A 122 6.92 -8.82 -3.14
N PRO A 123 6.80 -7.49 -3.01
CA PRO A 123 7.41 -6.75 -1.91
C PRO A 123 6.96 -7.19 -0.51
N THR A 124 5.74 -7.75 -0.32
CA THR A 124 5.31 -8.30 0.98
C THR A 124 6.24 -9.43 1.44
N PHE A 125 6.66 -10.29 0.51
CA PHE A 125 7.60 -11.37 0.82
C PHE A 125 8.96 -10.79 1.26
N LEU A 126 9.50 -9.83 0.50
CA LEU A 126 10.78 -9.19 0.84
C LEU A 126 10.70 -8.47 2.19
N GLY A 127 9.61 -7.75 2.43
CA GLY A 127 9.33 -7.08 3.70
C GLY A 127 9.29 -8.08 4.85
N THR A 128 8.67 -9.24 4.65
CA THR A 128 8.60 -10.32 5.67
C THR A 128 9.97 -10.85 6.03
N VAL A 129 10.81 -11.13 5.03
CA VAL A 129 12.19 -11.58 5.27
C VAL A 129 12.98 -10.51 6.03
N ILE A 130 12.90 -9.24 5.59
CA ILE A 130 13.60 -8.12 6.22
C ILE A 130 13.13 -7.92 7.66
N GLY A 131 11.81 -7.87 7.89
CA GLY A 131 11.23 -7.70 9.22
C GLY A 131 11.53 -8.85 10.17
N TYR A 132 11.72 -10.06 9.64
CA TYR A 132 12.10 -11.21 10.46
C TYR A 132 13.55 -11.13 10.93
N VAL A 133 14.47 -10.77 10.04
CA VAL A 133 15.91 -10.70 10.37
C VAL A 133 16.30 -9.44 11.13
N PHE A 134 15.51 -8.37 11.02
CA PHE A 134 15.84 -7.07 11.56
C PHE A 134 14.65 -6.42 12.26
N THR A 135 14.78 -6.20 13.59
CA THR A 135 13.74 -5.57 14.41
C THR A 135 14.22 -4.24 15.00
N SER A 136 13.47 -3.15 14.75
CA SER A 136 13.72 -1.83 15.34
C SER A 136 12.46 -0.97 15.28
N THR A 137 12.11 -0.31 16.39
CA THR A 137 10.96 0.60 16.45
C THR A 137 11.10 1.76 15.46
N TYR A 138 12.31 2.29 15.27
CA TYR A 138 12.54 3.39 14.33
C TYR A 138 12.32 2.97 12.88
N ILE A 139 12.75 1.75 12.54
CA ILE A 139 12.55 1.20 11.19
C ILE A 139 11.08 0.82 10.98
N TYR A 140 10.41 0.27 11.99
CA TYR A 140 8.97 0.05 11.93
C TYR A 140 8.19 1.33 11.61
N VAL A 141 8.44 2.41 12.36
CA VAL A 141 7.80 3.72 12.14
C VAL A 141 8.14 4.28 10.76
N LEU A 142 9.41 4.16 10.32
CA LEU A 142 9.82 4.61 8.98
C LEU A 142 9.05 3.88 7.88
N PHE A 143 8.95 2.56 7.94
CA PHE A 143 8.28 1.77 6.90
C PHE A 143 6.78 1.99 6.88
N LEU A 144 6.13 2.11 8.05
CA LEU A 144 4.72 2.53 8.13
C LEU A 144 4.51 3.91 7.50
N ALA A 145 5.40 4.87 7.78
CA ALA A 145 5.31 6.21 7.23
C ALA A 145 5.54 6.24 5.71
N LEU A 146 6.53 5.48 5.21
CA LEU A 146 6.77 5.30 3.77
C LEU A 146 5.54 4.73 3.07
N ALA A 147 4.91 3.72 3.67
CA ALA A 147 3.69 3.11 3.15
C ALA A 147 2.49 4.07 3.18
N ALA A 148 2.33 4.87 4.23
CA ALA A 148 1.31 5.92 4.28
C ALA A 148 1.53 6.96 3.16
N GLY A 149 2.77 7.39 2.94
CA GLY A 149 3.13 8.27 1.83
C GLY A 149 2.84 7.65 0.45
N ALA A 150 3.11 6.35 0.29
CA ALA A 150 2.82 5.60 -0.92
C ALA A 150 1.31 5.53 -1.21
N LEU A 151 0.48 5.30 -0.17
CA LEU A 151 -0.97 5.26 -0.31
C LEU A 151 -1.57 6.60 -0.72
N LEU A 152 -1.01 7.74 -0.28
CA LEU A 152 -1.48 9.06 -0.75
C LEU A 152 -1.40 9.17 -2.28
N TYR A 153 -0.30 8.68 -2.86
CA TYR A 153 -0.14 8.62 -4.31
C TYR A 153 -1.15 7.67 -4.97
N VAL A 154 -1.25 6.43 -4.46
CA VAL A 154 -2.14 5.40 -5.03
C VAL A 154 -3.61 5.83 -4.97
N ILE A 155 -4.04 6.37 -3.83
CA ILE A 155 -5.40 6.89 -3.64
C ILE A 155 -5.69 7.97 -4.69
N ASN A 156 -4.78 8.91 -4.92
CA ASN A 156 -4.97 9.93 -5.96
C ASN A 156 -5.24 9.32 -7.34
N GLU A 157 -4.46 8.30 -7.74
CA GLU A 157 -4.66 7.61 -9.01
C GLU A 157 -5.98 6.82 -9.03
N MET A 158 -6.34 6.15 -7.94
CA MET A 158 -7.62 5.41 -7.84
C MET A 158 -8.83 6.33 -7.89
N PHE A 159 -8.78 7.51 -7.26
CA PHE A 159 -9.84 8.52 -7.38
C PHE A 159 -9.94 9.05 -8.82
N HIS A 160 -8.81 9.25 -9.51
CA HIS A 160 -8.80 9.66 -10.90
C HIS A 160 -9.52 8.64 -11.80
N ILE A 161 -9.19 7.35 -11.64
CA ILE A 161 -9.82 6.26 -12.41
C ILE A 161 -11.28 6.07 -12.00
N GLY A 162 -11.56 6.07 -10.70
CA GLY A 162 -12.90 5.86 -10.16
C GLY A 162 -13.90 6.87 -10.73
N ARG A 163 -13.49 8.14 -10.86
CA ARG A 163 -14.30 9.20 -11.50
C ARG A 163 -14.51 9.02 -13.01
N ARG A 164 -13.63 8.27 -13.70
CA ARG A 164 -13.79 7.95 -15.12
C ARG A 164 -14.69 6.73 -15.34
N LEU A 165 -14.63 5.75 -14.44
CA LEU A 165 -15.34 4.48 -14.57
C LEU A 165 -16.73 4.48 -13.93
N ASN A 166 -16.97 5.35 -12.94
CA ASN A 166 -18.19 5.33 -12.13
C ASN A 166 -18.84 6.70 -12.01
N SER A 167 -20.13 6.70 -11.68
CA SER A 167 -20.81 7.92 -11.26
C SER A 167 -20.31 8.39 -9.89
N PRO A 168 -20.37 9.69 -9.57
CA PRO A 168 -20.00 10.20 -8.25
C PRO A 168 -20.73 9.50 -7.10
N VAL A 169 -22.00 9.14 -7.31
CA VAL A 169 -22.83 8.43 -6.33
C VAL A 169 -22.34 7.00 -6.10
N ALA A 170 -22.06 6.25 -7.17
CA ALA A 170 -21.54 4.89 -7.05
C ALA A 170 -20.16 4.89 -6.37
N MET A 171 -19.30 5.86 -6.71
CA MET A 171 -18.00 6.02 -6.08
C MET A 171 -18.12 6.34 -4.57
N ALA A 172 -19.04 7.23 -4.19
CA ALA A 172 -19.28 7.57 -2.79
C ALA A 172 -19.77 6.38 -1.97
N TRP A 173 -20.71 5.58 -2.52
CA TRP A 173 -21.16 4.35 -1.86
C TRP A 173 -20.06 3.31 -1.73
N GLY A 174 -19.24 3.11 -2.78
CA GLY A 174 -18.09 2.21 -2.72
C GLY A 174 -17.08 2.62 -1.64
N LEU A 175 -16.75 3.92 -1.57
CA LEU A 175 -15.85 4.45 -0.53
C LEU A 175 -16.42 4.28 0.87
N LEU A 176 -17.71 4.60 1.07
CA LEU A 176 -18.37 4.43 2.36
C LEU A 176 -18.39 2.95 2.77
N ALA A 177 -18.80 2.05 1.86
CA ALA A 177 -18.85 0.63 2.13
C ALA A 177 -17.46 0.07 2.47
N GLY A 178 -16.44 0.41 1.69
CA GLY A 178 -15.05 -0.01 1.94
C GLY A 178 -14.54 0.49 3.29
N PHE A 179 -14.77 1.77 3.61
CA PHE A 179 -14.40 2.35 4.91
C PHE A 179 -15.10 1.65 6.07
N LEU A 180 -16.43 1.46 5.99
CA LEU A 180 -17.20 0.81 7.05
C LEU A 180 -16.82 -0.65 7.24
N LEU A 181 -16.52 -1.40 6.17
CA LEU A 181 -16.05 -2.78 6.26
C LEU A 181 -14.67 -2.88 6.93
N GLY A 182 -13.73 -2.00 6.54
CA GLY A 182 -12.41 -1.95 7.17
C GLY A 182 -12.52 -1.59 8.65
N TYR A 183 -13.28 -0.54 8.97
CA TYR A 183 -13.50 -0.11 10.35
C TYR A 183 -14.24 -1.16 11.20
N ALA A 184 -15.25 -1.83 10.65
CA ALA A 184 -15.96 -2.91 11.34
C ALA A 184 -15.03 -4.09 11.65
N THR A 185 -14.08 -4.39 10.78
CA THR A 185 -13.08 -5.45 11.00
C THR A 185 -12.17 -5.10 12.18
N ASP A 186 -11.69 -3.85 12.23
CA ASP A 186 -10.87 -3.36 13.35
C ASP A 186 -11.64 -3.38 14.68
N LEU A 187 -12.89 -2.92 14.68
CA LEU A 187 -13.77 -2.98 15.84
C LEU A 187 -14.01 -4.42 16.32
N PHE A 188 -14.26 -5.35 15.39
CA PHE A 188 -14.47 -6.75 15.73
C PHE A 188 -13.22 -7.37 16.34
N LEU A 189 -12.04 -7.15 15.75
CA LEU A 189 -10.76 -7.63 16.27
C LEU A 189 -10.47 -7.05 17.66
N THR A 190 -10.76 -5.77 17.88
CA THR A 190 -10.62 -5.11 19.18
C THR A 190 -11.56 -5.71 20.23
N TYR A 191 -12.82 -5.99 19.86
CA TYR A 191 -13.80 -6.58 20.76
C TYR A 191 -13.43 -8.00 21.21
N ILE A 192 -12.95 -8.85 20.30
CA ILE A 192 -12.57 -10.24 20.65
C ILE A 192 -11.22 -10.34 21.38
N ALA A 193 -10.39 -9.29 21.31
CA ALA A 193 -9.09 -9.23 21.98
C ALA A 193 -9.15 -8.61 23.40
N ALA A 194 -10.29 -8.03 23.77
CA ALA A 194 -10.58 -7.48 25.10
C ALA A 194 -11.09 -8.57 26.06
#